data_AF-A0A6I5RAM6-F1
#
_entry.id   AF-A0A6I5RAM6-F1
#
_cell.length_a   1.000
_cell.length_b   1.000
_cell.length_c   1.000
_cell.angle_alpha   90.00
_cell.angle_beta   90.00
_cell.angle_gamma   90.00
#
_symmetry.space_group_name_H-M   'P 1'
#
loop_
_entity.id
_entity.type
_entity.pdbx_description
1 polymer ?
#
loop_
_entity_poly.entity_id
_entity_poly.type
_entity_poly.pdbx_seq_one_letter_code
_entity_poly.pdbx_strand_id
1 'polypeptide(L)' 'MTDMVDCEKLAGVLNRASAQGKAGFCKMLWGNQSESVQSKLLQFLSDEARTVVTQPPA' A
#
# COMPACT_ATOMS: atom_id res chain seq x y z
N MET A 1 -9.95 -9.68 20.12
CA MET A 1 -10.56 -8.49 19.48
C MET A 1 -9.84 -8.33 18.17
N THR A 2 -10.60 -8.45 17.09
CA THR A 2 -10.19 -8.75 15.72
C THR A 2 -9.06 -7.83 15.25
N ASP A 3 -8.01 -8.43 14.70
CA ASP A 3 -6.94 -7.80 13.93
C ASP A 3 -7.54 -7.13 12.68
N MET A 4 -8.30 -6.06 12.89
CA MET A 4 -8.76 -5.18 11.84
C MET A 4 -7.53 -4.35 11.46
N VAL A 5 -6.75 -4.87 10.51
CA VAL A 5 -5.78 -4.06 9.78
C VAL A 5 -6.53 -2.81 9.32
N ASP A 6 -6.25 -1.67 9.96
CA ASP A 6 -6.76 -0.35 9.63
C ASP A 6 -6.23 0.00 8.23
N CYS A 7 -6.95 -0.45 7.21
CA CYS A 7 -6.56 -0.28 5.81
C CYS A 7 -6.39 1.22 5.50
N GLU A 8 -7.17 2.10 6.16
CA GLU A 8 -7.02 3.55 6.05
C GLU A 8 -5.66 4.05 6.56
N LYS A 9 -5.18 3.54 7.71
CA LYS A 9 -3.86 3.92 8.24
C LYS A 9 -2.74 3.40 7.36
N LEU A 10 -2.84 2.15 6.92
CA LEU A 10 -1.81 1.56 6.07
C LEU A 10 -1.79 2.23 4.68
N ALA A 11 -2.94 2.57 4.12
CA ALA A 11 -3.05 3.38 2.91
C ALA A 11 -2.44 4.77 3.11
N GLY A 12 -2.69 5.42 4.25
CA GLY A 12 -2.05 6.69 4.60
C GLY A 12 -0.51 6.60 4.64
N VAL A 13 0.04 5.51 5.18
CA VAL A 13 1.48 5.24 5.18
C VAL A 13 2.01 5.03 3.76
N LEU A 14 1.33 4.20 2.96
CA LEU A 14 1.72 3.92 1.57
C LEU A 14 1.67 5.18 0.70
N ASN A 15 0.64 6.01 0.84
CA ASN A 15 0.50 7.28 0.13
C ASN A 15 1.61 8.26 0.49
N ARG A 16 1.93 8.40 1.78
CA ARG A 16 3.04 9.27 2.22
C ARG A 16 4.40 8.73 1.78
N ALA A 17 4.60 7.42 1.84
CA ALA A 17 5.84 6.79 1.43
C ALA A 17 6.04 6.87 -0.09
N SER A 18 4.98 6.76 -0.91
CA SER A 18 5.10 6.97 -2.36
C SER A 18 5.49 8.40 -2.68
N ALA A 19 4.84 9.38 -2.04
CA ALA A 19 5.13 10.81 -2.22
C ALA A 19 6.56 11.18 -1.78
N GLN A 20 7.18 10.39 -0.90
CA GLN A 20 8.57 10.54 -0.48
C GLN A 20 9.57 9.80 -1.39
N GLY A 21 9.11 9.16 -2.48
CA GLY A 21 9.94 8.36 -3.38
C GLY A 21 10.40 7.02 -2.79
N LYS A 22 9.79 6.55 -1.69
CA LYS A 22 10.17 5.30 -1.00
C LYS A 22 9.50 4.08 -1.64
N ALA A 23 9.62 3.93 -2.96
CA ALA A 23 8.94 2.90 -3.72
C ALA A 23 9.26 1.48 -3.24
N GLY A 24 10.51 1.19 -2.87
CA GLY A 24 10.91 -0.11 -2.32
C GLY A 24 10.22 -0.46 -1.01
N PHE A 25 10.04 0.52 -0.12
CA PHE A 25 9.30 0.33 1.13
C PHE A 25 7.81 0.09 0.87
N CYS A 26 7.20 0.84 -0.05
CA CYS A 26 5.80 0.63 -0.43
C CYS A 26 5.58 -0.78 -1.00
N LYS A 27 6.45 -1.24 -1.91
CA LYS A 27 6.37 -2.60 -2.48
C LYS A 27 6.59 -3.68 -1.43
N MET A 28 7.52 -3.49 -0.49
CA MET A 28 7.76 -4.42 0.62
C MET A 28 6.53 -4.52 1.54
N LEU A 29 5.98 -3.38 1.97
CA LEU A 29 4.76 -3.37 2.79
C LEU A 29 3.59 -4.02 2.06
N TRP A 30 3.43 -3.70 0.78
CA TRP A 30 2.40 -4.26 -0.10
C TRP A 30 2.50 -5.79 -0.21
N GLY A 31 3.71 -6.30 -0.48
CA GLY A 31 3.97 -7.74 -0.60
C GLY A 31 3.76 -8.52 0.70
N ASN A 32 3.87 -7.86 1.85
CA ASN A 32 3.55 -8.46 3.16
C ASN A 32 2.05 -8.47 3.48
N GLN A 33 1.19 -7.83 2.68
CA GLN A 33 -0.26 -7.86 2.88
C GLN A 33 -0.89 -9.05 2.16
N SER A 34 -1.91 -9.65 2.78
CA SER A 34 -2.75 -10.65 2.11
C SER A 34 -3.57 -10.03 0.98
N GLU A 35 -3.96 -10.81 -0.02
CA GLU A 35 -4.74 -10.35 -1.18
C GLU A 35 -6.04 -9.62 -0.81
N SER A 36 -6.72 -10.06 0.26
CA SER A 36 -7.94 -9.39 0.76
C SER A 36 -7.65 -7.99 1.31
N VAL A 37 -6.49 -7.79 1.93
CA VAL A 37 -6.06 -6.49 2.46
C VAL A 37 -5.60 -5.59 1.32
N GLN A 38 -4.83 -6.13 0.36
CA GLN A 38 -4.44 -5.41 -0.86
C GLN A 38 -5.67 -4.90 -1.63
N SER A 39 -6.67 -5.75 -1.83
CA SER A 39 -7.91 -5.37 -2.52
C SER A 39 -8.65 -4.22 -1.84
N LYS A 40 -8.68 -4.22 -0.49
CA LYS A 40 -9.25 -3.11 0.29
C LYS A 40 -8.40 -1.86 0.21
N LEU A 41 -7.07 -1.99 0.35
CA LEU A 41 -6.13 -0.86 0.29
C LEU A 41 -6.17 -0.14 -1.06
N LEU A 42 -6.31 -0.85 -2.17
CA LEU A 42 -6.41 -0.25 -3.51
C LEU A 42 -7.49 0.84 -3.59
N GLN A 43 -8.56 0.75 -2.78
CA GLN A 43 -9.64 1.74 -2.76
C GLN A 43 -9.27 3.03 -2.00
N PHE A 44 -8.29 2.95 -1.09
CA PHE A 44 -7.82 4.06 -0.25
C PHE A 44 -6.48 4.65 -0.71
N LEU A 45 -5.80 3.99 -1.64
CA LEU A 45 -4.52 4.46 -2.17
C LEU A 45 -4.72 5.60 -3.18
N SER A 46 -3.80 6.56 -3.12
CA SER A 46 -3.66 7.60 -4.13
C SER A 46 -3.12 7.01 -5.43
N ASP A 47 -3.38 7.67 -6.56
CA ASP A 47 -2.99 7.19 -7.90
C ASP A 47 -1.49 6.86 -8.01
N GLU A 48 -0.66 7.70 -7.39
CA GLU A 48 0.78 7.54 -7.32
C GLU A 48 1.20 6.31 -6.52
N ALA A 49 0.58 6.08 -5.36
CA ALA A 49 0.86 4.91 -4.53
C ALA A 49 0.37 3.62 -5.18
N ARG A 50 -0.79 3.65 -5.87
CA ARG A 50 -1.29 2.52 -6.68
C ARG A 50 -0.29 2.18 -7.78
N THR A 51 0.18 3.18 -8.52
CA THR A 51 1.21 3.00 -9.54
C THR A 51 2.47 2.35 -8.96
N VAL A 52 2.98 2.87 -7.84
CA VAL A 52 4.17 2.34 -7.17
C VAL A 52 4.02 0.88 -6.75
N VAL A 53 2.86 0.46 -6.19
CA VAL A 53 2.67 -0.91 -5.69
C VAL A 53 2.24 -1.90 -6.76
N THR A 54 1.66 -1.43 -7.87
CA THR A 54 1.19 -2.26 -9.00
C THR A 54 2.21 -2.39 -10.12
N GLN A 55 3.21 -1.51 -10.20
CA GLN A 55 4.27 -1.65 -11.19
C GLN A 55 5.21 -2.82 -10.85
N PRO A 56 5.46 -3.74 -11.80
CA PRO A 56 6.47 -4.78 -11.62
C PRO A 56 7.84 -4.14 -11.34
N PRO A 57 8.72 -4.79 -10.55
CA PRO A 57 10.10 -4.36 -10.46
C PRO A 57 10.72 -4.38 -11.87
N ALA A 58 11.38 -3.29 -12.25
CA ALA A 58 12.19 -3.22 -13.46
C ALA A 58 13.43 -4.12 -13.36
#